data_AF-A0A7R9KQ11-F1
#
_entry.id   AF-A0A7R9KQ11-F1
#
_cell.length_a   1.000
_cell.length_b   1.000
_cell.length_c   1.000
_cell.angle_alpha   90.00
_cell.angle_beta   90.00
_cell.angle_gamma   90.00
#
_symmetry.space_group_name_H-M   'P 1'
#
loop_
_entity.id
_entity.type
_entity.pdbx_description
1 polymer ?
#
loop_
_entity_poly.entity_id
_entity_poly.type
_entity_poly.pdbx_seq_one_letter_code
_entity_poly.pdbx_strand_id
1 'polypeptide(L)'
;AGQGTDANFTLRNRVDGQGVEIRYDMYNPTIREIQVLRLEKRLDPHLLYLRDALPEFSHFPFDMTPEPLPAGAEVPVNGVRVVMKKWPWTRKWEGHDLEGIAQLTDLPDWQYINKWRKKNSYEKYDLMKEYREHIPEEEQMEIWQQVKEHKDNIADVRAVERRKKLLQQTGKKT
;
A
#
# COMPACT_ATOMS: atom_id res chain seq x y z
N ALA A 1 -2.03 -0.85 -10.36
CA ALA A 1 -1.11 0.23 -9.97
C ALA A 1 -0.22 0.56 -11.17
N GLY A 2 0.34 1.76 -11.23
CA GLY A 2 1.35 2.06 -12.26
C GLY A 2 2.67 1.33 -11.98
N GLN A 3 3.53 1.28 -13.00
CA GLN A 3 4.86 0.66 -12.95
C GLN A 3 5.94 1.71 -13.27
N GLY A 4 7.18 1.47 -12.83
CA GLY A 4 8.29 2.40 -13.05
C GLY A 4 8.01 3.79 -12.47
N THR A 5 8.20 4.84 -13.26
CA THR A 5 7.96 6.24 -12.86
C THR A 5 6.50 6.58 -12.64
N ASP A 6 5.57 5.74 -13.10
CA ASP A 6 4.12 5.95 -12.96
C ASP A 6 3.57 5.27 -11.70
N ALA A 7 4.43 4.76 -10.82
CA ALA A 7 4.03 4.18 -9.54
C ALA A 7 3.16 5.16 -8.75
N ASN A 8 2.01 4.69 -8.27
CA ASN A 8 1.02 5.51 -7.58
C ASN A 8 0.33 4.73 -6.45
N PHE A 9 -0.23 5.47 -5.50
CA PHE A 9 -1.02 4.93 -4.40
C PHE A 9 -2.21 5.85 -4.11
N THR A 10 -3.26 5.30 -3.51
CA THR A 10 -4.46 6.06 -3.14
C THR A 10 -4.61 6.08 -1.63
N LEU A 11 -4.71 7.27 -1.05
CA LEU A 11 -5.06 7.47 0.36
C LEU A 11 -6.55 7.76 0.48
N ARG A 12 -7.18 7.14 1.47
CA ARG A 12 -8.59 7.35 1.81
C ARG A 12 -8.68 7.81 3.27
N ASN A 13 -9.37 8.90 3.52
CA ASN A 13 -9.75 9.31 4.88
C ASN A 13 -11.16 9.91 4.88
N ARG A 14 -11.73 10.09 6.06
CA ARG A 14 -13.00 10.81 6.27
C ARG A 14 -12.73 12.19 6.85
N VAL A 15 -13.08 13.22 6.09
CA VAL A 15 -12.90 14.65 6.42
C VAL A 15 -14.28 15.30 6.47
N ASP A 16 -14.62 15.97 7.57
CA ASP A 16 -15.91 16.65 7.76
C ASP A 16 -17.13 15.77 7.44
N GLY A 17 -17.05 14.50 7.85
CA GLY A 17 -18.12 13.51 7.63
C GLY A 17 -18.17 12.93 6.21
N GLN A 18 -17.35 13.42 5.27
CA GLN A 18 -17.27 12.95 3.89
C GLN A 18 -16.04 12.05 3.66
N GLY A 19 -16.19 11.00 2.86
CA GLY A 19 -15.06 10.16 2.46
C GLY A 19 -14.31 10.80 1.29
N VAL A 20 -13.03 11.10 1.49
CA VAL A 20 -12.15 11.71 0.49
C VAL A 20 -11.08 10.70 0.09
N GLU A 21 -10.79 10.63 -1.22
CA GLU A 21 -9.73 9.81 -1.78
C GLU A 21 -8.80 10.66 -2.63
N ILE A 22 -7.49 10.55 -2.41
CA ILE A 22 -6.48 11.26 -3.19
C ILE A 22 -5.48 10.24 -3.70
N ARG A 23 -5.24 10.26 -5.02
CA ARG A 23 -4.20 9.47 -5.66
C ARG A 23 -2.92 10.30 -5.76
N TYR A 24 -1.84 9.78 -5.23
CA TYR A 24 -0.51 10.37 -5.31
C TYR A 24 0.36 9.55 -6.26
N ASP A 25 1.08 10.25 -7.14
CA ASP A 25 2.09 9.66 -8.01
C ASP A 25 3.45 9.77 -7.32
N MET A 26 4.11 8.64 -7.06
CA MET A 26 5.28 8.53 -6.17
C MET A 26 6.45 9.43 -6.57
N TYR A 27 6.66 9.61 -7.88
CA TYR A 27 7.79 10.36 -8.44
C TYR A 27 7.41 11.78 -8.85
N ASN A 28 6.27 12.29 -8.37
CA ASN A 28 5.83 13.65 -8.68
C ASN A 28 6.72 14.68 -7.94
N PRO A 29 7.34 15.65 -8.65
CA PRO A 29 8.27 16.62 -8.06
C PRO A 29 7.59 17.61 -7.09
N THR A 30 6.27 17.66 -7.03
CA THR A 30 5.53 18.50 -6.06
C THR A 30 5.45 17.87 -4.67
N ILE A 31 5.72 16.57 -4.55
CA ILE A 31 5.79 15.87 -3.26
C ILE A 31 7.05 16.33 -2.52
N ARG A 32 6.86 16.86 -1.31
CA ARG A 32 7.97 17.33 -0.45
C ARG A 32 8.47 16.25 0.50
N GLU A 33 7.55 15.51 1.10
CA GLU A 33 7.83 14.51 2.12
C GLU A 33 6.71 13.46 2.13
N ILE A 34 7.09 12.19 2.33
CA ILE A 34 6.17 11.09 2.59
C ILE A 34 6.52 10.54 3.97
N GLN A 35 5.64 10.78 4.94
CA GLN A 35 5.80 10.28 6.30
C GLN A 35 4.88 9.08 6.53
N VAL A 36 5.44 7.98 7.03
CA VAL A 36 4.67 6.80 7.43
C VAL A 36 4.28 6.95 8.90
N LEU A 37 2.97 7.05 9.16
CA LEU A 37 2.44 7.15 10.53
C LEU A 37 2.37 5.80 11.21
N ARG A 38 1.91 4.76 10.50
CA ARG A 38 1.79 3.40 11.02
C ARG A 38 2.05 2.41 9.89
N LEU A 39 2.92 1.44 10.14
CA LEU A 39 3.27 0.41 9.18
C LEU A 39 2.55 -0.90 9.54
N GLU A 40 1.59 -1.30 8.72
CA GLU A 40 0.87 -2.58 8.88
C GLU A 40 0.46 -3.18 7.54
N LYS A 41 0.21 -4.48 7.55
CA LYS A 41 -0.43 -5.22 6.46
C LYS A 41 -1.89 -5.48 6.82
N ARG A 42 -2.70 -5.76 5.80
CA ARG A 42 -4.09 -6.21 5.92
C ARG A 42 -4.21 -7.60 5.33
N LEU A 43 -5.33 -8.28 5.59
CA LEU A 43 -5.60 -9.61 5.03
C LEU A 43 -5.70 -9.60 3.51
N ASP A 44 -6.14 -8.49 2.93
CA ASP A 44 -6.36 -8.35 1.48
C ASP A 44 -5.29 -7.48 0.82
N PRO A 45 -4.96 -7.73 -0.46
CA PRO A 45 -4.00 -6.91 -1.22
C PRO A 45 -4.52 -5.51 -1.54
N HIS A 46 -5.84 -5.27 -1.46
CA HIS A 46 -6.44 -3.96 -1.67
C HIS A 46 -7.63 -3.71 -0.73
N LEU A 47 -7.87 -2.44 -0.38
CA LEU A 47 -8.92 -2.04 0.56
C LEU A 47 -10.06 -1.26 -0.10
N LEU A 48 -10.31 -1.46 -1.39
CA LEU A 48 -11.31 -0.69 -2.14
C LEU A 48 -12.74 -0.85 -1.59
N TYR A 49 -13.02 -1.95 -0.86
CA TYR A 49 -14.30 -2.18 -0.18
C TYR A 49 -14.57 -1.19 0.96
N LEU A 50 -13.56 -0.45 1.44
CA LEU A 50 -13.74 0.61 2.45
C LEU A 50 -14.62 1.78 1.98
N ARG A 51 -14.92 1.88 0.67
CA ARG A 51 -15.91 2.83 0.13
C ARG A 51 -17.33 2.52 0.61
N ASP A 52 -17.65 1.23 0.64
CA ASP A 52 -18.97 0.70 0.98
C ASP A 52 -19.02 0.15 2.43
N ALA A 53 -17.89 0.19 3.15
CA ALA A 53 -17.80 -0.12 4.58
C ALA A 53 -18.46 0.93 5.49
N LEU A 54 -18.68 0.56 6.75
CA LEU A 54 -19.04 1.52 7.79
C LEU A 54 -17.94 2.60 7.91
N PRO A 55 -18.31 3.88 8.14
CA PRO A 55 -17.34 4.97 8.11
C PRO A 55 -16.21 4.87 9.16
N GLU A 56 -16.46 4.19 10.27
CA GLU A 56 -15.51 4.00 11.38
C GLU A 56 -14.20 3.35 10.92
N PHE A 57 -14.27 2.42 9.96
CA PHE A 57 -13.09 1.75 9.40
C PHE A 57 -12.28 2.60 8.41
N SER A 58 -12.71 3.84 8.17
CA SER A 58 -12.09 4.78 7.22
C SER A 58 -11.85 6.17 7.80
N HIS A 59 -12.04 6.33 9.11
CA HIS A 59 -11.89 7.60 9.79
C HIS A 59 -10.63 7.57 10.66
N PHE A 60 -9.65 8.37 10.27
CA PHE A 60 -8.38 8.52 10.98
C PHE A 60 -8.17 9.98 11.39
N PRO A 61 -7.71 10.23 12.63
CA PRO A 61 -7.41 11.57 13.10
C PRO A 61 -6.21 12.16 12.34
N PHE A 62 -6.24 13.46 12.07
CA PHE A 62 -5.16 14.16 11.36
C PHE A 62 -3.91 14.40 12.23
N ASP A 63 -4.10 14.41 13.54
CA ASP A 63 -3.09 14.61 14.58
C ASP A 63 -2.50 13.27 15.09
N MET A 64 -2.65 12.19 14.33
CA MET A 64 -2.07 10.90 14.67
C MET A 64 -0.54 10.97 14.75
N THR A 65 0.02 10.53 15.87
CA THR A 65 1.47 10.47 16.06
C THR A 65 2.08 9.24 15.37
N PRO A 66 3.28 9.34 14.77
CA PRO A 66 3.96 8.20 14.19
C PRO A 66 4.26 7.10 15.22
N GLU A 67 3.94 5.86 14.88
CA GLU A 67 4.26 4.64 15.63
C GLU A 67 5.50 3.98 14.98
N PRO A 68 6.72 4.20 15.51
CA PRO A 68 7.93 3.66 14.90
C PRO A 68 8.02 2.15 15.11
N LEU A 69 8.23 1.42 14.02
CA LEU A 69 8.56 -0.01 14.07
C LEU A 69 10.08 -0.19 14.18
N PRO A 70 10.62 -1.01 15.10
CA PRO A 70 12.04 -1.29 15.18
C PRO A 70 12.59 -1.83 13.86
N ALA A 71 13.80 -1.40 13.49
CA ALA A 71 14.44 -1.85 12.26
C ALA A 71 14.64 -3.37 12.28
N GLY A 72 14.13 -4.06 11.26
CA GLY A 72 14.21 -5.51 11.12
C GLY A 72 13.07 -6.29 11.79
N ALA A 73 12.16 -5.63 12.51
CA ALA A 73 10.94 -6.29 12.97
C ALA A 73 10.01 -6.62 11.79
N GLU A 74 9.30 -7.74 11.90
CA GLU A 74 8.31 -8.13 10.91
C GLU A 74 7.16 -7.12 10.86
N VAL A 75 6.63 -6.89 9.66
CA VAL A 75 5.48 -5.99 9.48
C VAL A 75 4.22 -6.65 10.05
N PRO A 76 3.55 -6.05 11.05
CA PRO A 76 2.38 -6.64 11.68
C PRO A 76 1.21 -6.76 10.70
N VAL A 77 0.49 -7.88 10.76
CA VAL A 77 -0.72 -8.11 9.96
C VAL A 77 -1.96 -7.81 10.80
N ASN A 78 -2.71 -6.79 10.40
CA ASN A 78 -3.95 -6.38 11.03
C ASN A 78 -5.11 -7.27 10.54
N GLY A 79 -5.56 -8.19 11.41
CA GLY A 79 -6.65 -9.13 11.16
C GLY A 79 -8.07 -8.56 11.30
N VAL A 80 -8.25 -7.25 11.48
CA VAL A 80 -9.57 -6.64 11.64
C VAL A 80 -10.42 -6.83 10.39
N ARG A 81 -11.58 -7.49 10.55
CA ARG A 81 -12.58 -7.64 9.50
C ARG A 81 -13.61 -6.52 9.56
N VAL A 82 -13.91 -5.95 8.40
CA VAL A 82 -14.74 -4.76 8.24
C VAL A 82 -16.20 -5.13 8.08
N VAL A 83 -17.07 -4.31 8.68
CA VAL A 83 -18.53 -4.40 8.50
C VAL A 83 -18.96 -3.47 7.37
N MET A 84 -19.76 -4.01 6.45
CA MET A 84 -20.26 -3.29 5.29
C MET A 84 -21.51 -2.49 5.62
N LYS A 85 -21.77 -1.41 4.87
CA LYS A 85 -23.08 -0.75 4.87
C LYS A 85 -24.14 -1.70 4.31
N LYS A 86 -25.42 -1.35 4.51
CA LYS A 86 -26.52 -2.05 3.86
C LYS A 86 -26.38 -1.99 2.33
N TRP A 87 -26.75 -3.09 1.68
CA TRP A 87 -26.81 -3.19 0.23
C TRP A 87 -27.80 -2.14 -0.36
N PRO A 88 -27.59 -1.57 -1.57
CA PRO A 88 -26.56 -1.89 -2.57
C PRO A 88 -25.22 -1.18 -2.39
N TRP A 89 -24.14 -1.85 -2.82
CA TRP A 89 -22.78 -1.33 -2.83
C TRP A 89 -22.35 -0.84 -4.22
N THR A 90 -21.27 -0.06 -4.25
CA THR A 90 -20.67 0.44 -5.49
C THR A 90 -20.14 -0.70 -6.37
N ARG A 91 -19.70 -1.81 -5.77
CA ARG A 91 -19.23 -3.00 -6.49
C ARG A 91 -19.78 -4.27 -5.89
N LYS A 92 -19.74 -5.33 -6.68
CA LYS A 92 -20.09 -6.70 -6.29
C LYS A 92 -18.94 -7.34 -5.51
N TRP A 93 -18.69 -6.85 -4.30
CA TRP A 93 -17.62 -7.32 -3.42
C TRP A 93 -17.70 -8.81 -3.12
N GLU A 94 -18.91 -9.37 -3.18
CA GLU A 94 -19.10 -10.79 -3.07
C GLU A 94 -18.20 -11.51 -4.10
N GLY A 95 -18.14 -11.11 -5.37
CA GLY A 95 -17.37 -11.81 -6.40
C GLY A 95 -15.86 -11.91 -6.18
N HIS A 96 -15.30 -11.20 -5.21
CA HIS A 96 -13.87 -11.16 -4.95
C HIS A 96 -13.46 -12.12 -3.83
N ASP A 97 -12.22 -12.59 -3.90
CA ASP A 97 -11.61 -13.43 -2.86
C ASP A 97 -11.00 -12.53 -1.77
N LEU A 98 -11.86 -11.99 -0.90
CA LEU A 98 -11.49 -11.05 0.14
C LEU A 98 -11.79 -11.63 1.52
N GLU A 99 -10.79 -11.61 2.41
CA GLU A 99 -10.86 -12.12 3.78
C GLU A 99 -11.08 -11.01 4.82
N GLY A 100 -10.86 -9.75 4.44
CA GLY A 100 -11.00 -8.59 5.31
C GLY A 100 -12.44 -8.11 5.54
N ILE A 101 -13.45 -8.82 5.03
CA ILE A 101 -14.87 -8.50 5.25
C ILE A 101 -15.47 -9.52 6.23
N ALA A 102 -16.15 -9.06 7.29
CA ALA A 102 -16.58 -9.92 8.41
C ALA A 102 -17.64 -10.95 7.98
N GLN A 103 -18.82 -10.48 7.55
CA GLN A 103 -19.88 -11.30 6.97
C GLN A 103 -20.81 -10.39 6.17
N LEU A 104 -21.20 -10.83 4.97
CA LEU A 104 -22.12 -10.09 4.12
C LEU A 104 -23.56 -10.54 4.41
N THR A 105 -24.20 -9.97 5.43
CA THR A 105 -25.53 -10.42 5.92
C THR A 105 -26.70 -10.00 5.03
N ASP A 106 -26.54 -8.93 4.26
CA ASP A 106 -27.65 -8.26 3.57
C ASP A 106 -27.78 -8.67 2.08
N LEU A 107 -27.20 -9.81 1.67
CA LEU A 107 -27.28 -10.26 0.28
C LEU A 107 -28.58 -11.02 -0.02
N PRO A 108 -29.16 -10.83 -1.20
CA PRO A 108 -30.19 -11.73 -1.72
C PRO A 108 -29.65 -13.15 -1.95
N ASP A 109 -30.35 -14.16 -1.43
CA ASP A 109 -29.96 -15.60 -1.45
C ASP A 109 -29.53 -16.14 -2.83
N TRP A 110 -30.21 -15.74 -3.91
CA TRP A 110 -29.94 -16.28 -5.25
C TRP A 110 -28.62 -15.78 -5.85
N GLN A 111 -28.13 -14.61 -5.44
CA GLN A 111 -26.88 -14.03 -5.96
C GLN A 111 -25.66 -14.67 -5.29
N TYR A 112 -25.78 -15.00 -4.00
CA TYR A 112 -24.76 -15.71 -3.25
C TYR A 112 -24.46 -17.11 -3.86
N ILE A 113 -25.49 -17.84 -4.27
CA ILE A 113 -25.39 -19.19 -4.86
C ILE A 113 -24.72 -19.18 -6.25
N ASN A 114 -25.10 -18.26 -7.13
CA ASN A 114 -24.47 -18.11 -8.46
C ASN A 114 -23.00 -17.64 -8.37
N LYS A 115 -22.70 -16.95 -7.27
CA LYS A 115 -21.39 -16.68 -6.67
C LYS A 115 -20.37 -17.81 -6.83
N TRP A 116 -20.68 -18.87 -6.12
CA TRP A 116 -19.83 -20.07 -5.97
C TRP A 116 -19.72 -20.88 -7.26
N ARG A 117 -20.74 -20.85 -8.13
CA ARG A 117 -20.79 -21.63 -9.36
C ARG A 117 -19.81 -21.19 -10.45
N LYS A 118 -19.31 -19.94 -10.41
CA LYS A 118 -18.46 -19.36 -11.47
C LYS A 118 -16.98 -19.18 -11.11
N LYS A 119 -16.57 -19.49 -9.87
CA LYS A 119 -15.16 -19.40 -9.46
C LYS A 119 -14.41 -20.57 -10.11
N ASN A 120 -13.93 -20.38 -11.33
CA ASN A 120 -13.07 -21.33 -12.04
C ASN A 120 -11.80 -21.54 -11.22
N SER A 121 -11.81 -22.62 -10.42
CA SER A 121 -10.76 -23.01 -9.47
C SER A 121 -9.45 -23.47 -10.14
N TYR A 122 -9.28 -23.26 -11.45
CA TYR A 122 -8.09 -23.70 -12.18
C TYR A 122 -6.95 -22.68 -12.14
N GLU A 123 -7.27 -21.41 -11.93
CA GLU A 123 -6.30 -20.30 -11.93
C GLU A 123 -5.25 -20.45 -10.82
N LYS A 124 -5.63 -20.98 -9.65
CA LYS A 124 -4.69 -21.31 -8.57
C LYS A 124 -3.69 -22.42 -8.92
N TYR A 125 -3.93 -23.15 -10.01
CA TYR A 125 -3.03 -24.18 -10.53
C TYR A 125 -2.28 -23.70 -11.79
N ASP A 126 -2.47 -22.45 -12.23
CA ASP A 126 -1.78 -21.89 -13.39
C ASP A 126 -0.40 -21.35 -12.99
N LEU A 127 0.58 -22.24 -13.01
CA LEU A 127 1.98 -21.91 -12.73
C LEU A 127 2.56 -20.88 -13.72
N MET A 128 2.07 -20.86 -14.95
CA MET A 128 2.53 -19.89 -15.96
C MET A 128 1.96 -18.49 -15.68
N LYS A 129 0.79 -18.41 -15.06
CA LYS A 129 0.27 -17.15 -14.55
C LYS A 129 1.12 -16.65 -13.39
N GLU A 130 1.40 -17.49 -12.40
CA GLU A 130 2.27 -17.15 -11.25
C GLU A 130 3.65 -16.65 -11.73
N TYR A 131 4.27 -17.36 -12.68
CA TYR A 131 5.55 -16.96 -13.27
C TYR A 131 5.50 -15.58 -13.95
N ARG A 132 4.39 -15.20 -14.60
CA ARG A 132 4.24 -13.88 -15.24
C ARG A 132 3.94 -12.76 -14.24
N GLU A 133 3.41 -13.10 -13.06
CA GLU A 133 3.07 -12.13 -12.02
C GLU A 133 4.29 -11.76 -11.14
N HIS A 134 5.30 -12.63 -11.10
CA HIS A 134 6.49 -12.45 -10.28
C HIS A 134 7.75 -12.26 -11.14
N ILE A 135 8.63 -11.37 -10.68
CA ILE A 135 9.98 -11.23 -11.27
C ILE A 135 10.82 -12.42 -10.77
N PRO A 136 11.48 -13.20 -11.64
CA PRO A 136 12.37 -14.30 -11.24
C PRO A 136 13.49 -13.84 -10.29
N GLU A 137 13.96 -14.74 -9.42
CA GLU A 137 15.00 -14.42 -8.43
C GLU A 137 16.29 -13.88 -9.07
N GLU A 138 16.69 -14.44 -10.22
CA GLU A 138 17.87 -14.00 -10.97
C GLU A 138 17.78 -12.52 -11.38
N GLU A 139 16.63 -12.09 -11.92
CA GLU A 139 16.37 -10.70 -12.29
C GLU A 139 16.26 -9.80 -11.05
N GLN A 140 15.66 -10.31 -9.96
CA GLN A 140 15.60 -9.56 -8.71
C GLN A 140 17.00 -9.26 -8.17
N MET A 141 17.93 -10.23 -8.23
CA MET A 141 19.30 -10.06 -7.73
C MET A 141 20.07 -8.97 -8.48
N GLU A 142 19.93 -8.91 -9.81
CA GLU A 142 20.52 -7.85 -10.62
C GLU A 142 19.96 -6.47 -10.22
N ILE A 143 18.63 -6.36 -10.09
CA ILE A 143 17.96 -5.13 -9.65
C ILE A 143 18.47 -4.72 -8.26
N TRP A 144 18.55 -5.65 -7.31
CA TRP A 144 19.02 -5.38 -5.96
C TRP A 144 20.48 -4.93 -5.94
N GLN A 145 21.33 -5.51 -6.78
CA GLN A 145 22.72 -5.09 -6.92
C GLN A 145 22.80 -3.65 -7.42
N GLN A 146 22.08 -3.30 -8.49
CA GLN A 146 22.05 -1.93 -9.02
C GLN A 146 21.53 -0.92 -7.97
N VAL A 147 20.48 -1.28 -7.25
CA VAL A 147 19.92 -0.45 -6.17
C VAL A 147 20.95 -0.24 -5.04
N LYS A 148 21.67 -1.30 -4.66
CA LYS A 148 22.71 -1.24 -3.62
C LYS A 148 23.87 -0.35 -4.05
N GLU A 149 24.40 -0.56 -5.26
CA GLU A 149 25.47 0.27 -5.83
C GLU A 149 25.06 1.75 -5.89
N HIS A 150 23.84 2.04 -6.36
CA HIS A 150 23.32 3.40 -6.40
C HIS A 150 23.19 4.02 -5.00
N LYS A 151 22.70 3.25 -4.02
CA LYS A 151 22.58 3.69 -2.62
C LYS A 151 23.93 4.02 -2.00
N ASP A 152 24.93 3.18 -2.23
CA ASP A 152 26.29 3.37 -1.72
C ASP A 152 26.94 4.61 -2.36
N ASN A 153 26.81 4.76 -3.68
CA ASN A 153 27.25 5.95 -4.42
C ASN A 153 26.62 7.25 -3.87
N ILE A 154 25.31 7.25 -3.62
CA ILE A 154 24.62 8.41 -3.02
C ILE A 154 25.17 8.71 -1.63
N ALA A 155 25.41 7.70 -0.80
CA ALA A 155 25.94 7.88 0.54
C ALA A 155 27.33 8.55 0.52
N ASP A 156 28.18 8.12 -0.40
CA ASP A 156 29.52 8.67 -0.60
C ASP A 156 29.50 10.12 -1.09
N VAL A 157 28.68 10.41 -2.12
CA VAL A 157 28.51 11.78 -2.64
C VAL A 157 28.02 12.70 -1.52
N ARG A 158 27.00 12.29 -0.76
CA ARG A 158 26.49 13.07 0.37
C ARG A 158 27.54 13.24 1.47
N ALA A 159 28.40 12.25 1.73
CA ALA A 159 29.49 12.36 2.70
C ALA A 159 30.57 13.36 2.26
N VAL A 160 30.92 13.39 0.97
CA VAL A 160 31.83 14.39 0.40
C VAL A 160 31.23 15.79 0.51
N GLU A 161 29.95 15.97 0.16
CA GLU A 161 29.27 17.26 0.27
C GLU A 161 29.20 17.79 1.71
N ARG A 162 28.87 16.92 2.68
CA ARG A 162 28.88 17.28 4.11
C ARG A 162 30.25 17.78 4.55
N ARG A 163 31.33 17.08 4.15
CA ARG A 163 32.71 17.49 4.44
C ARG A 163 33.05 18.85 3.83
N LYS A 164 32.69 19.09 2.56
CA LYS A 164 32.89 20.39 1.89
C LYS A 164 32.16 21.53 2.62
N LYS A 165 30.90 21.32 3.02
CA LYS A 165 30.11 22.33 3.76
C LYS A 165 30.74 22.68 5.11
N LEU A 166 31.23 21.68 5.85
CA LEU A 166 31.91 21.90 7.14
C LEU A 166 33.18 22.76 6.97
N LEU A 167 34.03 22.44 5.99
CA LEU A 167 35.27 23.20 5.72
C LEU A 167 35.00 24.66 5.30
N GLN A 168 33.93 24.91 4.53
CA GLN A 168 33.52 26.26 4.15
C GLN A 168 32.98 27.07 5.33
N GLN A 169 32.34 26.42 6.32
CA GLN A 169 31.86 27.08 7.53
C GLN A 169 33.01 27.42 8.48
N THR A 170 34.04 26.58 8.58
CA THR A 170 35.22 26.86 9.40
C THR A 170 36.08 27.97 8.81
N GLY A 171 36.21 28.05 7.48
CA GLY A 171 36.97 29.10 6.79
C GLY A 171 36.32 30.50 6.79
N LYS A 172 35.03 30.62 7.15
CA LYS A 172 34.33 31.92 7.27
C LYS A 172 34.40 32.54 8.68
N LYS A 173 34.99 31.83 9.65
CA LYS A 173 35.09 32.27 11.05
C LYS A 173 36.44 32.91 11.41
N THR A 174 37.31 33.14 10.43
CA THR A 174 38.58 33.88 10.52
C THR A 174 38.50 35.10 9.63
#